data_AF-A0ABD1QVZ9-F1
#
_entry.id   AF-A0ABD1QVZ9-F1
#
_cell.length_a   1.000
_cell.length_b   1.000
_cell.length_c   1.000
_cell.angle_alpha   90.00
_cell.angle_beta   90.00
_cell.angle_gamma   90.00
#
_symmetry.space_group_name_H-M   'P 1'
#
loop_
_entity.id
_entity.type
_entity.pdbx_description
1 polymer ?
#
loop_
_entity_poly.entity_id
_entity_poly.type
_entity_poly.pdbx_seq_one_letter_code
_entity_poly.pdbx_strand_id
1 'polypeptide(L)'
;MTQNVDDTLAVFYTHAVAGILGGLLIGLFAEPDLCELILPVKNTKGAFYGGGSQFVKQLVAALFIIGWNILSTTIILLLIRILIPLRMPQEQLMIGDDAVHGEEAYALWGDGEKYDATQHGWHNSAHVEMLAQPGDARGVTINL
;
A
#
# COMPACT_ATOMS: atom_id res chain seq x y z
N MET A 1 6.37 -6.29 -11.11
CA MET A 1 5.42 -5.56 -10.25
C MET A 1 4.03 -5.94 -10.72
N THR A 2 3.20 -6.54 -9.88
CA THR A 2 1.86 -7.02 -10.25
C THR A 2 0.98 -5.82 -10.62
N GLN A 3 0.90 -5.50 -11.91
CA GLN A 3 0.21 -4.31 -12.45
C GLN A 3 -1.30 -4.27 -12.16
N ASN A 4 -1.86 -5.32 -11.53
CA ASN A 4 -3.29 -5.46 -11.23
C ASN A 4 -3.61 -5.63 -9.73
N VAL A 5 -2.64 -5.55 -8.83
CA VAL A 5 -2.87 -5.65 -7.38
C VAL A 5 -2.42 -4.36 -6.73
N ASP A 6 -3.39 -3.61 -6.19
CA ASP A 6 -3.16 -2.35 -5.51
C ASP A 6 -2.81 -2.60 -4.04
N ASP A 7 -1.51 -2.72 -3.76
CA ASP A 7 -0.94 -2.76 -2.41
C ASP A 7 -0.42 -1.36 -2.07
N THR A 8 -1.30 -0.55 -1.49
CA THR A 8 -1.12 0.91 -1.30
C THR A 8 0.13 1.29 -0.52
N LEU A 9 0.59 0.43 0.40
CA LEU A 9 1.77 0.66 1.24
C LEU A 9 2.92 -0.32 0.93
N ALA A 10 2.84 -1.07 -0.17
CA ALA A 10 3.80 -2.12 -0.52
C ALA A 10 4.06 -3.12 0.63
N VAL A 11 3.04 -3.41 1.46
CA VAL A 11 3.15 -4.26 2.66
C VAL A 11 3.52 -5.69 2.26
N PHE A 12 2.99 -6.19 1.15
CA PHE A 12 3.23 -7.56 0.71
C PHE A 12 4.72 -7.80 0.45
N TYR A 13 5.37 -6.91 -0.28
CA TYR A 13 6.80 -7.07 -0.59
C TYR A 13 7.68 -6.83 0.65
N THR A 14 7.37 -5.78 1.42
CA THR A 14 8.21 -5.39 2.56
C THR A 14 8.07 -6.31 3.77
N HIS A 15 6.91 -6.93 3.97
CA HIS A 15 6.63 -7.78 5.13
C HIS A 15 6.50 -9.25 4.75
N ALA A 16 5.66 -9.61 3.77
CA ALA A 16 5.41 -11.02 3.47
C ALA A 16 6.64 -11.67 2.81
N VAL A 17 7.22 -11.03 1.79
CA VAL A 17 8.42 -11.57 1.11
C VAL A 17 9.63 -11.55 2.04
N ALA A 18 9.88 -10.42 2.73
CA ALA A 18 10.99 -10.32 3.69
C ALA A 18 10.85 -11.31 4.85
N GLY A 19 9.64 -11.51 5.37
CA GLY A 19 9.35 -12.45 6.46
C GLY A 19 9.55 -13.90 6.06
N ILE A 20 9.08 -14.30 4.87
CA ILE A 20 9.31 -15.66 4.35
C ILE A 20 10.81 -15.89 4.14
N LEU A 21 11.50 -14.94 3.50
CA LEU A 21 12.94 -15.04 3.28
C LEU A 21 13.70 -15.16 4.61
N GLY A 22 13.39 -14.31 5.59
CA GLY A 22 13.98 -14.36 6.92
C GLY A 22 13.75 -15.70 7.63
N GLY A 23 12.52 -16.21 7.59
CA GLY A 23 12.17 -17.52 8.17
C GLY A 23 12.95 -18.67 7.52
N LEU A 24 13.09 -18.66 6.20
CA LEU A 24 13.89 -19.66 5.47
C LEU A 24 15.39 -19.55 5.81
N LEU A 25 15.91 -18.33 5.93
CA LEU A 25 17.30 -18.10 6.34
C LEU A 25 17.57 -18.61 7.75
N ILE A 26 16.63 -18.48 8.70
CA ILE A 26 16.73 -19.12 10.02
C ILE A 26 16.83 -20.64 9.88
N GLY A 27 16.06 -21.23 8.97
CA GLY A 27 16.14 -22.66 8.65
C GLY A 27 17.52 -23.13 8.19
N LEU A 28 18.29 -22.26 7.53
CA LEU A 28 19.63 -22.55 7.01
C LEU A 28 20.74 -22.23 8.00
N PHE A 29 20.68 -21.04 8.61
CA PHE A 29 21.77 -20.42 9.37
C PHE A 29 21.59 -20.45 10.90
N ALA A 30 20.60 -21.18 11.43
CA ALA A 30 20.43 -21.29 12.88
C ALA A 30 21.68 -21.94 13.54
N GLU A 31 22.49 -21.09 14.20
CA GLU A 31 23.71 -21.51 14.90
C GLU A 31 23.35 -22.36 16.14
N PRO A 32 23.87 -23.59 16.29
CA PRO A 32 23.54 -24.49 17.38
C PRO A 32 23.82 -23.91 18.77
N ASP A 33 24.96 -23.25 18.99
CA ASP A 33 25.33 -22.71 20.31
C ASP A 33 24.35 -21.63 20.78
N LEU A 34 23.91 -20.75 19.87
CA LEU A 34 22.91 -19.73 20.16
C LEU A 34 21.53 -20.36 20.39
N CYS A 35 21.19 -21.39 19.62
CA CYS A 35 19.93 -22.11 19.80
C CYS A 35 19.87 -22.81 21.15
N GLU A 36 20.95 -23.45 21.62
CA GLU A 36 20.97 -24.11 22.93
C GLU A 36 20.94 -23.12 24.09
N LEU A 37 21.49 -21.91 23.92
CA LEU A 37 21.45 -20.86 24.92
C LEU A 37 20.04 -20.26 25.09
N ILE A 38 19.31 -20.08 24.00
CA ILE A 38 18.06 -19.31 23.98
C ILE A 38 16.82 -20.21 23.96
N LEU A 39 16.86 -21.34 23.25
CA LEU A 39 15.69 -22.16 23.00
C LEU A 39 15.60 -23.33 23.99
N PRO A 40 14.38 -23.67 24.46
CA PRO A 40 14.16 -24.84 25.30
C PRO A 40 14.30 -26.17 24.53
N VAL A 41 14.35 -26.12 23.19
CA VAL A 41 14.41 -27.30 22.32
C VAL A 41 15.87 -27.63 21.99
N LYS A 42 16.36 -28.72 22.58
CA LYS A 42 17.73 -29.21 22.36
C LYS A 42 17.97 -29.68 20.91
N ASN A 43 19.23 -29.61 20.47
CA ASN A 43 19.65 -30.01 19.11
C ASN A 43 18.97 -29.24 17.97
N THR A 44 18.48 -28.02 18.24
CA THR A 44 18.01 -27.13 17.17
C THR A 44 19.21 -26.55 16.46
N LYS A 45 19.32 -26.78 15.15
CA LYS A 45 20.41 -26.26 14.33
C LYS A 45 19.94 -26.11 12.89
N GLY A 46 20.54 -25.18 12.16
CA GLY A 46 20.24 -24.92 10.75
C GLY A 46 20.81 -25.98 9.82
N ALA A 47 20.34 -25.98 8.57
CA ALA A 47 20.75 -26.96 7.56
C ALA A 47 22.26 -26.96 7.32
N PHE A 48 22.93 -25.79 7.35
CA PHE A 48 24.37 -25.69 7.16
C PHE A 48 25.19 -26.22 8.33
N TYR A 49 24.59 -26.38 9.50
CA TYR A 49 25.20 -26.98 10.70
C TYR A 49 24.85 -28.46 10.86
N GLY A 50 24.32 -29.09 9.80
CA GLY A 50 23.94 -30.50 9.79
C GLY A 50 22.52 -30.79 10.29
N GLY A 51 21.67 -29.78 10.49
CA GLY A 51 20.28 -29.94 10.91
C GLY A 51 19.28 -29.51 9.85
N GLY A 52 18.78 -30.44 9.03
CA GLY A 52 17.78 -30.13 8.00
C GLY A 52 16.34 -29.93 8.52
N SER A 53 16.05 -30.37 9.75
CA SER A 53 14.69 -30.36 10.29
C SER A 53 14.16 -28.94 10.54
N GLN A 54 15.04 -27.98 10.83
CA GLN A 54 14.65 -26.59 11.09
C GLN A 54 14.15 -25.90 9.83
N PHE A 55 14.77 -26.15 8.68
CA PHE A 55 14.31 -25.61 7.40
C PHE A 55 12.90 -26.07 7.04
N VAL A 56 12.62 -27.37 7.20
CA VAL A 56 11.28 -27.93 6.94
C VAL A 56 10.24 -27.34 7.89
N LYS A 57 10.56 -27.19 9.18
CA LYS A 57 9.67 -26.56 10.16
C LYS A 57 9.32 -25.13 9.76
N GLN A 58 10.31 -24.33 9.34
CA GLN A 58 10.08 -22.95 8.92
C GLN A 58 9.25 -22.87 7.64
N LEU A 59 9.46 -23.78 6.68
CA LEU A 59 8.66 -23.86 5.47
C LEU A 59 7.19 -24.19 5.77
N VAL A 60 6.94 -25.21 6.61
CA VAL A 60 5.58 -25.60 7.01
C VAL A 60 4.90 -24.48 7.80
N ALA A 61 5.62 -23.83 8.72
CA ALA A 61 5.11 -22.70 9.47
C ALA A 61 4.72 -21.54 8.54
N ALA A 62 5.57 -21.19 7.56
CA ALA A 62 5.28 -20.14 6.58
C ALA A 62 4.02 -20.46 5.77
N LEU A 63 3.89 -21.69 5.24
CA LEU A 63 2.71 -22.11 4.48
C LEU A 63 1.43 -22.08 5.33
N PHE A 64 1.51 -22.52 6.58
CA PHE A 64 0.39 -22.46 7.50
C PHE A 64 -0.05 -21.02 7.76
N ILE A 65 0.89 -20.11 8.05
CA ILE A 65 0.60 -18.69 8.32
C ILE A 65 -0.03 -18.03 7.08
N ILE A 66 0.48 -18.31 5.88
CA ILE A 66 -0.08 -17.78 4.62
C ILE A 66 -1.52 -18.27 4.44
N GLY A 67 -1.74 -19.59 4.53
CA GLY A 67 -3.06 -20.18 4.35
C GLY A 67 -4.07 -19.67 5.38
N TRP A 68 -3.66 -19.61 6.65
CA TRP A 68 -4.49 -19.11 7.74
C TRP A 68 -4.86 -17.65 7.53
N ASN A 69 -3.91 -16.78 7.19
CA ASN A 69 -4.20 -15.36 6.97
C ASN A 69 -5.11 -15.11 5.78
N ILE A 70 -4.92 -15.83 4.67
CA ILE A 70 -5.81 -15.72 3.50
C ILE A 70 -7.23 -16.11 3.89
N LEU A 71 -7.38 -17.24 4.60
CA LEU A 71 -8.69 -17.74 5.03
C LEU A 71 -9.36 -16.78 6.03
N SER A 72 -8.68 -16.44 7.12
CA SER A 72 -9.25 -15.62 8.19
C SER A 72 -9.58 -14.21 7.72
N THR A 73 -8.65 -13.57 6.99
CA THR A 73 -8.86 -12.20 6.49
C THR A 73 -10.02 -12.17 5.49
N THR A 74 -10.10 -13.14 4.59
CA THR A 74 -11.20 -13.23 3.63
C THR A 74 -12.54 -13.42 4.34
N ILE A 75 -12.62 -14.31 5.33
CA ILE A 75 -13.85 -14.52 6.13
C ILE A 75 -14.26 -13.21 6.81
N ILE A 76 -13.34 -12.54 7.49
CA ILE A 76 -13.62 -11.28 8.21
C ILE A 76 -14.12 -10.21 7.25
N LEU A 77 -13.44 -10.00 6.12
CA LEU A 77 -13.84 -9.00 5.13
C LEU A 77 -15.21 -9.32 4.53
N LEU A 78 -15.50 -10.60 4.22
CA LEU A 78 -16.81 -11.00 3.70
C LEU A 78 -17.92 -10.79 4.74
N LEU A 79 -17.66 -11.03 6.02
CA LEU A 79 -18.64 -10.77 7.08
C LEU A 79 -18.90 -9.27 7.24
N ILE A 80 -17.86 -8.44 7.23
CA ILE A 80 -18.01 -6.98 7.32
C ILE A 80 -18.79 -6.45 6.11
N ARG A 81 -18.52 -6.98 4.90
CA ARG A 81 -19.20 -6.59 3.66
C ARG A 81 -20.73 -6.75 3.72
N ILE A 82 -21.23 -7.69 4.53
CA ILE A 82 -22.68 -7.89 4.69
C ILE A 82 -23.32 -6.73 5.45
N LEU A 83 -22.59 -6.10 6.37
CA LEU A 83 -23.09 -5.02 7.23
C LEU A 83 -22.81 -3.64 6.64
N ILE A 84 -21.60 -3.42 6.11
CA ILE A 84 -21.12 -2.10 5.66
C ILE A 84 -20.29 -2.28 4.37
N PRO A 85 -20.45 -1.41 3.36
CA PRO A 85 -19.59 -1.43 2.18
C PRO A 85 -18.13 -1.18 2.56
N LEU A 86 -17.24 -2.12 2.23
CA LEU A 86 -15.80 -2.03 2.51
C LEU A 86 -15.06 -0.95 1.70
N ARG A 87 -15.62 -0.55 0.56
CA ARG A 87 -15.03 0.43 -0.35
C ARG A 87 -16.01 1.55 -0.59
N MET A 88 -15.50 2.77 -0.46
CA MET A 88 -16.22 3.99 -0.81
C MET A 88 -16.61 3.99 -2.31
N PRO A 89 -17.77 4.55 -2.66
CA PRO A 89 -18.18 4.67 -4.06
C PRO A 89 -17.18 5.50 -4.88
N GLN A 90 -17.11 5.21 -6.19
CA GLN A 90 -16.05 5.71 -7.05
C GLN A 90 -16.03 7.24 -7.13
N GLU A 91 -17.20 7.89 -7.10
CA GLU A 91 -17.30 9.35 -7.11
C GLU A 91 -16.68 10.01 -5.88
N GLN A 92 -16.85 9.43 -4.70
CA GLN A 92 -16.25 9.95 -3.46
C GLN A 92 -14.76 9.59 -3.38
N LEU A 93 -14.36 8.44 -3.93
CA LEU A 93 -12.96 8.02 -3.98
C LEU A 93 -12.08 8.98 -4.80
N MET A 94 -12.69 9.67 -5.80
CA MET A 94 -12.01 10.69 -6.61
C MET A 94 -11.78 12.00 -5.86
N ILE A 95 -12.66 12.33 -4.90
CA ILE A 95 -12.53 13.52 -4.04
C ILE A 95 -11.52 13.22 -2.90
N GLY A 96 -11.54 11.99 -2.38
CA GLY A 96 -10.58 11.55 -1.36
C GLY A 96 -11.02 11.92 0.06
N ASP A 97 -10.07 12.25 0.92
CA ASP A 97 -10.30 12.45 2.36
C ASP A 97 -11.27 13.61 2.66
N ASP A 98 -11.30 14.63 1.79
CA ASP A 98 -12.22 15.77 1.86
C ASP A 98 -13.70 15.32 1.76
N ALA A 99 -14.01 14.25 1.00
CA ALA A 99 -15.38 13.72 0.93
C ALA A 99 -15.85 13.02 2.22
N VAL A 100 -14.92 12.64 3.10
CA VAL A 100 -15.24 11.94 4.35
C VAL A 100 -15.18 12.88 5.55
N HIS A 101 -14.15 13.72 5.62
CA HIS A 101 -13.85 14.56 6.78
C HIS A 101 -14.12 16.05 6.54
N GLY A 102 -14.32 16.50 5.30
CA GLY A 102 -14.57 17.91 4.95
C GLY A 102 -13.37 18.83 5.21
N GLU A 103 -12.18 18.24 5.31
CA GLU A 103 -10.92 18.94 5.55
C GLU A 103 -9.91 18.57 4.46
N GLU A 104 -9.23 19.58 3.94
CA GLU A 104 -8.07 19.43 3.07
C GLU A 104 -6.82 19.23 3.95
N ALA A 105 -6.12 18.10 3.78
CA ALA A 105 -4.91 17.80 4.55
C ALA A 105 -3.79 18.84 4.37
N TYR A 106 -3.83 19.60 3.27
CA TYR A 106 -2.93 20.70 2.98
C TYR A 106 -3.72 21.94 2.58
N ALA A 107 -3.56 23.04 3.32
CA ALA A 107 -4.08 24.35 2.92
C ALA A 107 -3.21 24.97 1.81
N LEU A 108 -3.12 24.32 0.64
CA LEU A 108 -2.50 24.93 -0.55
C LEU A 108 -3.25 26.21 -0.99
N TRP A 109 -4.49 26.37 -0.53
CA TRP A 109 -5.41 27.46 -0.86
C TRP A 109 -5.69 28.45 0.28
N GLY A 110 -5.03 28.30 1.44
CA GLY A 110 -5.30 29.09 2.65
C GLY A 110 -4.86 30.57 2.60
N ASP A 111 -4.03 30.93 1.63
CA ASP A 111 -3.52 32.31 1.45
C ASP A 111 -4.26 33.10 0.35
N GLY A 112 -5.33 32.56 -0.24
CA GLY A 112 -6.19 33.29 -1.19
C GLY A 112 -5.80 33.20 -2.68
N GLU A 113 -4.76 32.44 -3.02
CA GLU A 113 -4.42 32.15 -4.42
C GLU A 113 -5.37 31.07 -4.96
N LYS A 114 -5.98 31.25 -6.14
CA LYS A 114 -6.83 30.24 -6.81
C LYS A 114 -5.99 29.33 -7.72
N TYR A 115 -6.35 28.05 -7.85
CA TYR A 115 -5.69 27.11 -8.77
C TYR A 115 -5.88 27.57 -10.20
N ASP A 116 -4.84 28.17 -10.75
CA ASP A 116 -4.81 28.56 -12.14
C ASP A 116 -4.23 27.41 -12.97
N ALA A 117 -5.13 26.59 -13.53
CA ALA A 117 -4.76 25.50 -14.44
C ALA A 117 -4.06 25.99 -15.72
N THR A 118 -4.03 27.32 -15.98
CA THR A 118 -3.29 27.92 -17.10
C THR A 118 -1.83 28.23 -16.78
N GLN A 119 -1.40 28.13 -15.51
CA GLN A 119 -0.02 28.37 -15.08
C GLN A 119 0.91 27.16 -15.16
N HIS A 120 0.57 26.11 -15.92
CA HIS A 120 1.56 25.14 -16.37
C HIS A 120 2.22 25.60 -17.68
N GLY A 121 2.95 26.72 -17.60
CA GLY A 121 3.80 27.21 -18.68
C GLY A 121 5.16 26.53 -18.66
N TRP A 122 5.33 25.47 -19.44
CA TRP A 122 6.67 25.02 -19.83
C TRP A 122 7.28 26.11 -20.71
N HIS A 123 8.39 26.67 -20.29
CA HIS A 123 9.17 27.62 -21.07
C HIS A 123 9.64 26.91 -22.35
N ASN A 124 9.00 27.18 -23.49
CA ASN A 124 9.56 26.94 -24.82
C ASN A 124 9.01 27.96 -25.81
N SER A 125 9.95 28.70 -26.37
CA SER A 125 9.78 29.82 -27.28
C SER A 125 9.12 29.42 -28.61
N ALA A 126 8.32 30.35 -29.14
CA ALA A 126 8.08 30.57 -30.56
C ALA A 126 7.46 29.43 -31.39
N HIS A 127 6.17 29.18 -31.21
CA HIS A 127 5.23 28.87 -32.31
C HIS A 127 3.80 28.94 -31.75
N VAL A 128 2.81 29.18 -32.61
CA VAL A 128 1.37 29.33 -32.26
C VAL A 128 0.99 30.74 -31.81
N GLU A 129 1.60 31.74 -32.44
CA GLU A 129 0.80 32.89 -32.89
C GLU A 129 -0.02 32.39 -34.09
N MET A 130 -1.30 32.79 -34.18
CA MET A 130 -2.30 32.34 -35.15
C MET A 130 -3.07 31.08 -34.72
N LEU A 131 -4.11 31.23 -33.89
CA LEU A 131 -5.45 30.66 -34.11
C LEU A 131 -6.42 31.15 -32.99
N ALA A 132 -7.52 31.78 -33.42
CA ALA A 132 -8.77 32.09 -32.70
C ALA A 132 -8.87 33.38 -31.83
N GLN A 133 -9.48 34.43 -32.42
CA GLN A 133 -10.21 35.49 -31.70
C GLN A 133 -11.70 35.08 -31.46
N PRO A 134 -12.60 35.94 -30.92
CA PRO A 134 -13.06 35.93 -29.53
C PRO A 134 -14.58 35.63 -29.40
N GLY A 135 -15.05 35.17 -28.22
CA GLY A 135 -16.47 34.89 -28.07
C GLY A 135 -16.96 34.62 -26.64
N ASP A 136 -17.60 35.66 -26.10
CA ASP A 136 -18.73 35.66 -25.18
C ASP A 136 -18.51 35.48 -23.67
N ALA A 137 -18.98 36.52 -22.98
CA ALA A 137 -18.91 36.76 -21.56
C ALA A 137 -20.23 36.36 -20.90
N ARG A 138 -20.21 35.59 -19.80
CA ARG A 138 -21.34 35.56 -18.83
C ARG A 138 -20.84 35.35 -17.41
N GLY A 139 -20.69 36.47 -16.71
CA GLY A 139 -20.69 36.50 -15.25
C GLY A 139 -22.09 36.22 -14.71
N VAL A 140 -22.17 35.41 -13.66
CA VAL A 140 -23.38 35.25 -12.84
C VAL A 140 -23.03 35.70 -11.43
N THR A 141 -23.60 36.84 -11.04
CA THR A 141 -23.56 37.41 -9.70
C THR A 141 -24.52 36.63 -8.80
N ILE A 142 -24.04 36.16 -7.64
CA ILE A 142 -24.89 35.62 -6.58
C ILE A 142 -25.09 36.76 -5.58
N ASN A 143 -26.32 37.26 -5.46
CA ASN A 143 -26.73 38.14 -4.37
C ASN A 143 -27.07 37.29 -3.14
N LEU A 144 -26.69 37.83 -1.97
CA LEU A 144 -27.06 37.36 -0.63
C LEU A 144 -28.58 37.31 -0.42
#